data_AF-A0A931WL57-F1
#
_entry.id   AF-A0A931WL57-F1
#
_cell.length_a   1.000
_cell.length_b   1.000
_cell.length_c   1.000
_cell.angle_alpha   90.00
_cell.angle_beta   90.00
_cell.angle_gamma   90.00
#
_symmetry.space_group_name_H-M   'P 1'
#
loop_
_entity.id
_entity.type
_entity.pdbx_description
1 polymer ?
#
loop_
_entity_poly.entity_id
_entity_poly.type
_entity_poly.pdbx_seq_one_letter_code
_entity_poly.pdbx_strand_id
1 'polypeptide(L)'
;MKRPLGITILSTALACLAAVGLVNGFFEFFADREFASPVFSGLAFLYGITALVSAVALWGMRRWAYQAFLVWIGAAVLSLLYFQLRLFRLDWLPLMLFAVFAIVLFALLERYVRSMISPGSGGPAK
;
A
#
# COMPACT_ATOMS: atom_id res chain seq x y z
N MET A 1 25.68 5.06 -7.19
CA MET A 1 24.42 5.82 -7.28
C MET A 1 23.93 6.12 -5.87
N LYS A 2 23.84 7.40 -5.46
CA LYS A 2 23.23 7.77 -4.17
C LYS A 2 21.72 7.60 -4.30
N ARG A 3 21.11 6.76 -3.45
CA ARG A 3 19.65 6.59 -3.46
C ARG A 3 18.99 7.82 -2.85
N PRO A 4 17.87 8.32 -3.41
CA PRO A 4 17.14 9.41 -2.81
C PRO A 4 16.55 8.97 -1.47
N LEU A 5 16.76 9.80 -0.44
CA LEU A 5 16.40 9.51 0.95
C LEU A 5 14.91 9.18 1.10
N GLY A 6 14.02 9.82 0.33
CA GLY A 6 12.59 9.53 0.40
C GLY A 6 12.18 8.15 -0.15
N ILE A 7 12.93 7.56 -1.11
CA ILE A 7 12.67 6.18 -1.55
C ILE A 7 13.10 5.18 -0.47
N THR A 8 14.19 5.46 0.23
CA THR A 8 14.62 4.66 1.38
C THR A 8 13.56 4.67 2.46
N ILE A 9 13.06 5.86 2.86
CA ILE A 9 11.99 5.98 3.86
C ILE A 9 10.74 5.22 3.41
N LEU A 10 10.30 5.42 2.16
CA LEU A 10 9.09 4.78 1.65
C LEU A 10 9.23 3.25 1.61
N SER A 11 10.37 2.74 1.17
CA SER A 11 10.65 1.31 1.14
C SER A 11 10.68 0.71 2.55
N THR A 12 11.30 1.39 3.52
CA THR A 12 11.31 0.95 4.92
C THR A 12 9.90 0.96 5.51
N ALA A 13 9.10 2.02 5.26
CA ALA A 13 7.72 2.08 5.69
C ALA A 13 6.88 0.93 5.12
N LEU A 14 7.02 0.64 3.82
CA LEU A 14 6.35 -0.49 3.17
C LEU A 14 6.80 -1.84 3.75
N ALA A 15 8.08 -2.01 4.09
CA ALA A 15 8.57 -3.22 4.75
C ALA A 15 7.95 -3.41 6.14
N CYS A 16 7.80 -2.33 6.92
CA CYS A 16 7.09 -2.38 8.20
C CYS A 16 5.61 -2.74 8.00
N LEU A 17 4.93 -2.12 7.03
CA LEU A 17 3.53 -2.44 6.71
C LEU A 17 3.36 -3.88 6.22
N ALA A 18 4.33 -4.40 5.48
CA ALA A 18 4.36 -5.80 5.07
C ALA A 18 4.41 -6.73 6.28
N ALA A 19 5.31 -6.47 7.23
CA ALA A 19 5.40 -7.26 8.46
C ALA A 19 4.08 -7.24 9.23
N VAL A 20 3.47 -6.06 9.43
CA VAL A 20 2.17 -5.94 10.10
C VAL A 20 1.07 -6.72 9.38
N GLY A 21 0.98 -6.59 8.05
CA GLY A 21 -0.02 -7.30 7.24
C GLY A 21 0.12 -8.83 7.32
N LEU A 22 1.35 -9.33 7.21
CA LEU A 22 1.64 -10.76 7.32
C LEU A 22 1.36 -11.31 8.72
N VAL A 23 1.75 -10.58 9.76
CA VAL A 23 1.51 -10.96 11.15
C VAL A 23 0.00 -11.00 11.45
N ASN A 24 -0.74 -9.96 11.05
CA ASN A 24 -2.19 -9.93 11.21
C ASN A 24 -2.87 -11.07 10.44
N GLY A 25 -2.46 -11.32 9.19
CA GLY A 25 -2.96 -12.42 8.39
C GLY A 25 -2.71 -13.79 9.04
N PHE A 26 -1.52 -13.97 9.62
CA PHE A 26 -1.15 -15.19 10.34
C PHE A 26 -1.97 -15.41 11.61
N PHE A 27 -2.10 -14.39 12.46
CA PHE A 27 -2.90 -14.51 13.69
C PHE A 27 -4.37 -14.81 13.40
N GLU A 28 -4.97 -14.12 12.42
CA GLU A 28 -6.36 -14.38 12.02
C GLU A 28 -6.58 -15.75 11.39
N PHE A 29 -5.57 -16.30 10.70
CA PHE A 29 -5.70 -17.62 10.07
C PHE A 29 -5.47 -18.77 11.05
N PHE A 30 -4.48 -18.63 11.94
CA PHE A 30 -3.95 -19.73 12.73
C PHE A 30 -4.22 -19.63 14.23
N ALA A 31 -4.38 -18.42 14.79
CA ALA A 31 -4.44 -18.22 16.24
C ALA A 31 -5.88 -18.08 16.78
N ASP A 32 -6.76 -17.35 16.10
CA ASP A 32 -8.11 -17.05 16.63
C ASP A 32 -9.23 -17.62 15.75
N ARG A 33 -9.68 -18.85 16.04
CA ARG A 33 -10.80 -19.47 15.29
C ARG A 33 -12.17 -18.84 15.56
N GLU A 34 -12.34 -18.10 16.65
CA GLU A 34 -13.65 -17.50 17.01
C GLU A 34 -13.96 -16.22 16.22
N PHE A 35 -12.95 -15.51 15.71
CA PHE A 35 -13.12 -14.29 14.92
C PHE A 35 -12.56 -14.37 13.49
N ALA A 36 -11.91 -15.49 13.15
CA ALA A 36 -11.32 -15.78 11.85
C ALA A 36 -12.32 -15.52 10.71
N SER A 37 -12.13 -14.40 10.01
CA SER A 37 -12.75 -14.22 8.70
C SER A 37 -11.74 -14.62 7.63
N PRO A 38 -11.98 -15.71 6.87
CA PRO A 38 -11.07 -16.15 5.80
C PRO A 38 -10.81 -15.03 4.78
N VAL A 39 -11.81 -14.20 4.54
CA VAL A 39 -11.71 -13.01 3.67
C VAL A 39 -10.75 -11.99 4.25
N PHE A 40 -10.83 -11.71 5.55
CA PHE A 40 -9.96 -10.74 6.20
C PHE A 40 -8.50 -11.20 6.22
N SER A 41 -8.27 -12.46 6.61
CA SER A 41 -6.93 -13.03 6.59
C SER A 41 -6.32 -13.01 5.17
N GLY A 42 -7.12 -13.38 4.15
CA GLY A 42 -6.69 -13.30 2.76
C GLY A 42 -6.32 -11.88 2.32
N LEU A 43 -7.12 -10.87 2.70
CA LEU A 43 -6.82 -9.47 2.42
C LEU A 43 -5.56 -8.99 3.14
N ALA A 44 -5.37 -9.37 4.41
CA ALA A 44 -4.19 -9.02 5.18
C ALA A 44 -2.90 -9.62 4.58
N PHE A 45 -2.95 -10.88 4.11
CA PHE A 45 -1.84 -11.50 3.38
C PHE A 45 -1.58 -10.82 2.04
N LEU A 46 -2.61 -10.55 1.23
CA LEU A 46 -2.47 -9.84 -0.04
C LEU A 46 -1.85 -8.46 0.16
N TYR A 47 -2.32 -7.71 1.17
CA TYR A 47 -1.76 -6.44 1.56
C TYR A 47 -0.28 -6.57 1.96
N GLY A 48 0.05 -7.54 2.82
CA GLY A 48 1.41 -7.77 3.29
C GLY A 48 2.38 -8.15 2.17
N ILE A 49 1.98 -9.08 1.29
CA ILE A 49 2.79 -9.54 0.16
C ILE A 49 3.00 -8.41 -0.85
N THR A 50 1.95 -7.67 -1.22
CA THR A 50 2.08 -6.57 -2.17
C THR A 50 2.90 -5.41 -1.60
N ALA A 51 2.82 -5.15 -0.30
CA ALA A 51 3.67 -4.18 0.40
C ALA A 51 5.15 -4.61 0.34
N LEU A 52 5.44 -5.89 0.60
CA LEU A 52 6.79 -6.44 0.56
C LEU A 52 7.39 -6.35 -0.85
N VAL A 53 6.62 -6.78 -1.86
CA VAL A 53 7.01 -6.70 -3.27
C VAL A 53 7.30 -5.26 -3.68
N SER A 54 6.44 -4.31 -3.26
CA SER A 54 6.64 -2.88 -3.49
C SER A 54 7.90 -2.35 -2.80
N ALA A 55 8.14 -2.73 -1.54
CA ALA A 55 9.31 -2.34 -0.78
C ALA A 55 10.60 -2.79 -1.47
N VAL A 56 10.67 -4.06 -1.89
CA VAL A 56 11.83 -4.65 -2.59
C VAL A 56 12.03 -4.00 -3.96
N ALA A 57 10.96 -3.80 -4.72
CA ALA A 57 11.05 -3.19 -6.04
C ALA A 57 11.52 -1.73 -5.96
N LEU A 58 11.01 -0.94 -5.00
CA LEU A 58 11.44 0.44 -4.74
C LEU A 58 12.87 0.51 -4.23
N TRP A 59 13.27 -0.39 -3.31
CA TRP A 59 14.65 -0.48 -2.82
C TRP A 59 15.65 -0.71 -3.95
N GLY A 60 15.28 -1.60 -4.89
CA GLY A 60 16.08 -1.90 -6.08
C GLY A 60 15.94 -0.89 -7.20
N MET A 61 15.10 0.15 -7.06
CA MET A 61 14.74 1.10 -8.14
C MET A 61 14.39 0.39 -9.45
N ARG A 62 13.68 -0.75 -9.34
CA ARG A 62 13.35 -1.57 -10.51
C ARG A 62 12.30 -0.87 -11.37
N ARG A 63 12.33 -1.09 -12.70
CA ARG A 63 11.37 -0.48 -13.65
C ARG A 63 9.91 -0.77 -13.32
N TRP A 64 9.64 -1.92 -12.72
CA TRP A 64 8.30 -2.37 -12.32
C TRP A 64 7.90 -1.95 -10.91
N ALA A 65 8.74 -1.19 -10.18
CA ALA A 65 8.42 -0.73 -8.83
C ALA A 65 7.18 0.16 -8.77
N TYR A 66 6.93 0.94 -9.82
CA TYR A 66 5.72 1.72 -9.96
C TYR A 66 4.45 0.84 -10.04
N GLN A 67 4.49 -0.21 -10.87
CA GLN A 67 3.36 -1.13 -11.01
C GLN A 67 3.11 -1.90 -9.70
N ALA A 68 4.16 -2.39 -9.05
CA ALA A 68 4.05 -3.04 -7.74
C ALA A 68 3.40 -2.11 -6.70
N PHE A 69 3.84 -0.84 -6.66
CA PHE A 69 3.29 0.16 -5.76
C PHE A 69 1.80 0.43 -6.02
N LEU A 70 1.37 0.55 -7.28
CA LEU A 70 -0.04 0.70 -7.63
C LEU A 70 -0.89 -0.51 -7.20
N VAL A 71 -0.37 -1.73 -7.37
CA VAL A 71 -1.05 -2.95 -6.91
C VAL A 71 -1.21 -2.94 -5.39
N TRP A 72 -0.18 -2.52 -4.64
CA TRP A 72 -0.28 -2.36 -3.20
C TRP A 72 -1.31 -1.30 -2.78
N ILE A 73 -1.37 -0.15 -3.46
CA ILE A 73 -2.41 0.87 -3.21
C ILE A 73 -3.81 0.25 -3.40
N GLY A 74 -4.01 -0.51 -4.48
CA GLY A 74 -5.28 -1.20 -4.71
C GLY A 74 -5.64 -2.16 -3.57
N ALA A 75 -4.68 -2.95 -3.09
CA ALA A 75 -4.87 -3.83 -1.94
C ALA A 75 -5.15 -3.05 -0.65
N ALA A 76 -4.50 -1.90 -0.44
CA ALA A 76 -4.72 -1.02 0.71
C ALA A 76 -6.14 -0.44 0.69
N VAL A 77 -6.59 0.10 -0.44
CA VAL A 77 -7.95 0.62 -0.63
C VAL A 77 -8.99 -0.47 -0.40
N LEU A 78 -8.78 -1.66 -0.95
CA LEU A 78 -9.69 -2.79 -0.77
C LEU A 78 -9.78 -3.22 0.70
N SER A 79 -8.64 -3.29 1.39
CA SER A 79 -8.57 -3.61 2.82
C SER A 79 -9.29 -2.55 3.66
N LEU A 80 -9.08 -1.27 3.35
CA LEU A 80 -9.74 -0.15 4.01
C LEU A 80 -11.26 -0.17 3.81
N LEU A 81 -11.74 -0.41 2.59
CA LEU A 81 -13.17 -0.55 2.30
C LEU A 81 -13.77 -1.72 3.08
N TYR A 82 -13.09 -2.86 3.12
CA TYR A 82 -13.54 -4.02 3.89
C TYR A 82 -13.67 -3.69 5.39
N PHE A 83 -12.65 -3.07 5.98
CA PHE A 83 -12.69 -2.67 7.39
C PHE A 83 -13.80 -1.66 7.68
N GLN A 84 -13.95 -0.67 6.81
CA GLN A 84 -14.96 0.37 6.98
C GLN A 84 -16.39 -0.20 6.95
N LEU A 85 -16.64 -1.14 6.03
CA LEU A 85 -17.94 -1.83 5.92
C LEU A 85 -18.20 -2.77 7.10
N ARG A 86 -17.17 -3.46 7.62
CA ARG A 86 -17.33 -4.48 8.66
C ARG A 86 -17.31 -3.94 10.09
N LEU A 87 -16.34 -3.09 10.43
CA LEU A 87 -16.11 -2.65 11.81
C LEU A 87 -16.93 -1.42 12.19
N PHE A 88 -17.03 -0.46 11.29
CA PHE A 88 -17.37 0.89 11.70
C PHE A 88 -18.86 1.23 11.59
N ARG A 89 -19.67 0.48 10.81
CA ARG A 89 -21.08 0.84 10.48
C ARG A 89 -21.25 2.36 10.30
N LEU A 90 -20.25 2.98 9.68
CA LEU A 90 -20.06 4.43 9.76
C LEU A 90 -20.99 5.13 8.78
N ASP A 91 -21.47 6.30 9.17
CA ASP A 91 -22.21 7.19 8.29
C ASP A 91 -21.41 7.50 7.01
N TRP A 92 -22.12 7.76 5.91
CA TRP A 92 -21.52 7.99 4.59
C TRP A 92 -20.50 9.13 4.58
N LEU A 93 -20.63 10.12 5.49
CA LEU A 93 -19.79 11.32 5.51
C LEU A 93 -18.32 11.03 5.92
N PRO A 94 -18.02 10.37 7.06
CA PRO A 94 -16.66 9.92 7.37
C PRO A 94 -16.05 9.02 6.30
N LEU A 95 -16.84 8.16 5.67
CA LEU A 95 -16.38 7.30 4.57
C LEU A 95 -15.96 8.13 3.35
N MET A 96 -16.74 9.15 2.97
CA MET A 96 -16.39 10.04 1.86
C MET A 96 -15.15 10.87 2.16
N LEU A 97 -15.04 11.45 3.36
CA LEU A 97 -13.86 12.23 3.77
C LEU A 97 -12.60 11.36 3.77
N PHE A 98 -12.70 10.15 4.31
CA PHE A 98 -11.60 9.20 4.33
C PHE A 98 -11.21 8.78 2.90
N ALA A 99 -12.18 8.50 2.03
CA ALA A 99 -11.92 8.15 0.64
C ALA A 99 -11.21 9.29 -0.12
N VAL A 100 -11.67 10.53 0.04
CA VAL A 100 -11.02 11.71 -0.57
C VAL A 100 -9.59 11.86 -0.05
N PHE A 101 -9.38 11.76 1.26
CA PHE A 101 -8.05 11.82 1.86
C PHE A 101 -7.12 10.73 1.32
N ALA A 102 -7.58 9.47 1.27
CA ALA A 102 -6.82 8.35 0.74
C ALA A 102 -6.47 8.54 -0.73
N ILE A 103 -7.42 8.97 -1.57
CA ILE A 103 -7.19 9.25 -2.99
C ILE A 103 -6.13 10.34 -3.17
N VAL A 104 -6.22 11.44 -2.42
CA VAL A 104 -5.25 12.55 -2.50
C VAL A 104 -3.86 12.07 -2.07
N LEU A 105 -3.77 11.35 -0.96
CA LEU A 105 -2.51 10.82 -0.45
C LEU A 105 -1.86 9.85 -1.45
N PHE A 106 -2.63 8.92 -2.01
CA PHE A 106 -2.15 7.96 -2.99
C PHE A 106 -1.74 8.62 -4.31
N ALA A 107 -2.48 9.63 -4.78
CA ALA A 107 -2.12 10.39 -5.97
C ALA A 107 -0.79 11.16 -5.78
N LEU A 108 -0.56 11.73 -4.59
CA LEU A 108 0.71 12.40 -4.27
C LEU A 108 1.88 11.41 -4.23
N LEU A 109 1.69 10.26 -3.59
CA LEU A 109 2.67 9.18 -3.54
C LEU A 109 2.97 8.62 -4.94
N GLU A 110 1.95 8.40 -5.76
CA GLU A 110 2.08 7.97 -7.16
C GLU A 110 2.94 8.94 -7.96
N ARG A 111 2.63 10.25 -7.89
CA ARG A 111 3.41 11.30 -8.56
C ARG A 111 4.86 11.31 -8.11
N TYR A 112 5.10 11.20 -6.81
CA TYR A 112 6.44 11.15 -6.24
C TYR A 112 7.22 9.93 -6.76
N VAL A 113 6.65 8.73 -6.65
CA VAL A 113 7.29 7.48 -7.12
C VAL A 113 7.56 7.53 -8.63
N ARG A 114 6.62 8.04 -9.43
CA ARG A 114 6.78 8.19 -10.88
C ARG A 114 7.91 9.13 -11.25
N SER A 115 8.01 10.29 -10.59
CA SER A 115 9.11 11.25 -10.83
C SER A 115 10.49 10.67 -10.50
N MET A 116 10.58 9.78 -9.51
CA MET A 116 11.84 9.18 -9.07
C MET A 116 12.29 8.00 -9.95
N ILE A 117 11.35 7.22 -10.50
CA ILE A 117 11.66 6.06 -11.34
C ILE A 117 11.86 6.45 -12.81
N SER A 118 11.17 7.49 -13.31
CA SER A 118 11.25 7.96 -14.70
C SER A 118 11.70 9.44 -14.79
N PRO A 119 12.95 9.76 -14.42
CA PRO A 119 13.46 11.14 -14.51
C PRO A 119 13.56 11.70 -15.95
N GLY A 120 13.29 10.90 -16.99
CA GLY A 120 13.50 11.25 -18.40
C GLY A 120 12.31 11.80 -19.19
N SER A 121 11.14 12.05 -18.59
CA SER A 121 9.97 12.60 -19.33
C SER A 121 9.73 14.10 -19.13
N GLY A 122 10.57 14.78 -18.35
CA GLY A 122 10.51 16.22 -18.08
C GLY A 122 11.55 17.05 -18.83
N GLY A 123 11.85 16.71 -20.09
CA GLY A 123 12.61 17.62 -20.94
C GLY A 123 11.75 18.82 -21.32
N PRO A 124 12.21 20.08 -21.20
CA PRO A 124 11.53 21.19 -21.83
C PRO A 124 11.51 20.94 -23.34
N ALA A 125 10.31 20.97 -23.95
CA ALA A 125 10.20 21.10 -25.39
C ALA A 125 10.97 22.37 -25.80
N LYS A 126 11.95 22.20 -26.68
CA LYS A 126 12.67 23.31 -27.33
C LYS A 126 11.72 24.16 -28.15
#